data_AF-A0A7L9BUW6-F1
#
_entry.id   AF-A0A7L9BUW6-F1
#
_cell.length_a   1.000
_cell.length_b   1.000
_cell.length_c   1.000
_cell.angle_alpha   90.00
_cell.angle_beta   90.00
_cell.angle_gamma   90.00
#
_symmetry.space_group_name_H-M   'P 1'
#
loop_
_entity.id
_entity.type
_entity.pdbx_description
1 polymer ?
#
loop_
_entity_poly.entity_id
_entity_poly.type
_entity_poly.pdbx_seq_one_letter_code
_entity_poly.pdbx_strand_id
1 'polypeptide(L)'
;MVVAGLLGVFVGSAGYTFQYAEGLSYLSDDPTACVNCHVMRENYDGWRHASHHANATCNDCHVPHGSAVRKYWVKAEHGYRHSKGFTFNDFEEPIRMKASSRAVVVENCMRCHETIAADLTASDRGPGGRGGGHGGWFGGEDEYGVSMDCLHCHARVGHGPRR
;
A
#
# COMPACT_ATOMS: atom_id res chain seq x y z
N MET A 1 -8.27 29.97 34.45
CA MET A 1 -8.93 30.51 33.24
C MET A 1 -8.03 30.47 32.01
N VAL A 2 -6.79 30.97 32.06
CA VAL A 2 -5.87 30.96 30.90
C VAL A 2 -5.59 29.55 30.35
N VAL A 3 -5.29 28.57 31.21
CA VAL A 3 -5.04 27.17 30.79
C VAL A 3 -6.27 26.54 30.11
N ALA A 4 -7.46 26.77 30.65
CA ALA A 4 -8.70 26.28 30.06
C ALA A 4 -8.98 26.94 28.69
N GLY A 5 -8.69 28.23 28.53
CA GLY A 5 -8.77 28.93 27.26
C GLY A 5 -7.80 28.37 26.21
N LEU A 6 -6.54 28.12 26.58
CA LEU A 6 -5.53 27.54 25.68
C LEU A 6 -5.91 26.11 25.25
N LEU A 7 -6.42 25.29 26.17
CA LEU A 7 -6.93 23.96 25.85
C LEU A 7 -8.13 24.02 24.90
N GLY A 8 -9.05 24.96 25.12
CA GLY A 8 -10.21 25.18 24.23
C GLY A 8 -9.79 25.56 22.81
N VAL A 9 -8.84 26.49 22.67
CA VAL A 9 -8.26 26.86 21.37
C VAL A 9 -7.58 25.65 20.72
N PHE A 10 -6.75 24.92 21.45
CA PHE A 10 -6.06 23.74 20.94
C PHE A 10 -7.04 22.67 20.43
N VAL A 11 -8.04 22.30 21.24
CA VAL A 11 -9.04 21.29 20.86
C VAL A 11 -9.91 21.77 19.70
N GLY A 12 -10.31 23.05 19.69
CA GLY A 12 -11.07 23.65 18.60
C GLY A 12 -10.31 23.65 17.28
N SER A 13 -9.05 24.10 17.30
CA SER A 13 -8.18 24.13 16.12
C SER A 13 -7.86 22.71 15.63
N ALA A 14 -7.56 21.77 16.52
CA ALA A 14 -7.30 20.38 16.17
C ALA A 14 -8.54 19.71 15.56
N GLY A 15 -9.72 19.91 16.16
CA GLY A 15 -10.99 19.39 15.66
C GLY A 15 -11.37 19.96 14.29
N TYR A 16 -11.23 21.27 14.11
CA TYR A 16 -11.45 21.91 12.81
C TYR A 16 -10.50 21.38 11.74
N THR A 17 -9.21 21.26 12.06
CA THR A 17 -8.20 20.73 11.14
C THR A 17 -8.51 19.28 10.76
N PHE A 18 -8.87 18.45 11.75
CA PHE A 18 -9.25 17.05 11.53
C PHE A 18 -10.47 16.92 10.61
N GLN A 19 -11.49 17.77 10.80
CA GLN A 19 -12.67 17.79 9.95
C GLN A 19 -12.34 18.27 8.53
N TYR A 20 -11.58 19.35 8.40
CA TYR A 20 -11.18 19.92 7.12
C TYR A 20 -10.30 18.96 6.30
N ALA A 21 -9.43 18.21 6.97
CA ALA A 21 -8.57 17.20 6.34
C ALA A 21 -9.28 15.86 6.08
N GLU A 22 -10.60 15.79 6.30
CA GLU A 22 -11.40 14.56 6.17
C GLU A 22 -10.83 13.38 6.98
N GLY A 23 -10.41 13.62 8.23
CA GLY A 23 -9.64 12.63 9.01
C GLY A 23 -10.29 11.24 9.14
N LEU A 24 -11.62 11.15 9.14
CA LEU A 24 -12.33 9.86 9.18
C LEU A 24 -12.27 9.07 7.85
N SER A 25 -12.07 9.74 6.72
CA SER A 25 -11.94 9.08 5.41
C SER A 25 -10.76 8.11 5.38
N TYR A 26 -9.70 8.39 6.15
CA TYR A 26 -8.53 7.52 6.31
C TYR A 26 -8.83 6.20 7.02
N LEU A 27 -9.99 6.04 7.65
CA LEU A 27 -10.43 4.76 8.21
C LEU A 27 -11.17 3.92 7.15
N SER A 28 -11.73 4.55 6.11
CA SER A 28 -12.49 3.93 5.03
C SER A 28 -11.61 3.29 3.95
N ASP A 29 -12.19 2.41 3.15
CA ASP A 29 -11.56 1.81 1.97
C ASP A 29 -11.97 2.51 0.66
N ASP A 30 -12.60 3.68 0.76
CA ASP A 30 -12.94 4.52 -0.40
C ASP A 30 -11.66 5.01 -1.11
N PRO A 31 -11.44 4.66 -2.39
CA PRO A 31 -10.26 5.09 -3.14
C PRO A 31 -10.20 6.62 -3.34
N THR A 32 -11.31 7.35 -3.21
CA THR A 32 -11.30 8.82 -3.28
C THR A 32 -10.54 9.44 -2.11
N ALA A 33 -10.53 8.79 -0.93
CA ALA A 33 -9.75 9.25 0.22
C ALA A 33 -8.23 9.28 -0.07
N CYS A 34 -7.74 8.43 -0.98
CA CYS A 34 -6.33 8.40 -1.36
C CYS A 34 -5.90 9.65 -2.14
N VAL A 35 -6.83 10.39 -2.74
CA VAL A 35 -6.55 11.64 -3.48
C VAL A 35 -6.92 12.90 -2.73
N ASN A 36 -7.17 12.79 -1.41
CA ASN A 36 -7.23 13.95 -0.53
C ASN A 36 -5.90 14.73 -0.52
N CYS A 37 -4.79 14.08 -0.90
CA CYS A 37 -3.53 14.72 -1.23
C CYS A 37 -3.28 14.70 -2.74
N HIS A 38 -2.97 15.87 -3.33
CA HIS A 38 -2.76 16.00 -4.77
C HIS A 38 -1.61 15.14 -5.31
N VAL A 39 -0.62 14.83 -4.48
CA VAL A 39 0.57 14.04 -4.86
C VAL A 39 0.20 12.61 -5.26
N MET A 40 -0.96 12.13 -4.82
CA MET A 40 -1.46 10.79 -5.15
C MET A 40 -2.31 10.75 -6.43
N ARG A 41 -2.57 11.88 -7.08
CA ARG A 41 -3.43 11.95 -8.28
C ARG A 41 -2.95 11.04 -9.40
N GLU A 42 -1.65 11.04 -9.68
CA GLU A 42 -1.09 10.20 -10.74
C GLU A 42 -1.27 8.70 -10.44
N ASN A 43 -1.07 8.29 -9.19
CA ASN A 43 -1.27 6.89 -8.77
C ASN A 43 -2.75 6.48 -8.86
N TYR A 44 -3.66 7.39 -8.50
CA TYR A 44 -5.10 7.18 -8.60
C TYR A 44 -5.56 7.11 -10.06
N ASP A 45 -5.09 8.01 -10.92
CA ASP A 45 -5.39 7.99 -12.33
C ASP A 45 -4.83 6.72 -12.98
N GLY A 46 -3.60 6.32 -12.64
CA GLY A 46 -3.03 5.05 -13.07
C GLY A 46 -3.87 3.84 -12.66
N TRP A 47 -4.35 3.81 -11.42
CA TRP A 47 -5.26 2.78 -10.93
C TRP A 47 -6.58 2.78 -11.69
N ARG A 48 -7.19 3.95 -11.88
CA ARG A 48 -8.47 4.12 -12.58
C ARG A 48 -8.41 3.63 -14.03
N HIS A 49 -7.27 3.70 -14.69
CA HIS A 49 -7.06 3.15 -16.04
C HIS A 49 -6.64 1.68 -16.04
N ALA A 50 -6.26 1.12 -14.89
CA ALA A 50 -5.86 -0.28 -14.77
C ALA A 50 -7.07 -1.21 -14.60
N SER A 51 -6.93 -2.48 -14.99
CA SER A 51 -8.02 -3.47 -14.95
C SER A 51 -8.59 -3.73 -13.54
N HIS A 52 -7.82 -3.44 -12.48
CA HIS A 52 -8.22 -3.74 -11.12
C HIS A 52 -9.20 -2.73 -10.52
N HIS A 53 -9.33 -1.50 -11.06
CA HIS A 53 -10.27 -0.52 -10.50
C HIS A 53 -11.73 -0.99 -10.48
N ALA A 54 -12.08 -1.90 -11.39
CA ALA A 54 -13.43 -2.45 -11.48
C ALA A 54 -13.75 -3.46 -10.36
N ASN A 55 -12.75 -4.04 -9.70
CA ASN A 55 -12.92 -5.14 -8.75
C ASN A 55 -12.16 -4.96 -7.43
N ALA A 56 -11.27 -3.97 -7.31
CA ALA A 56 -10.40 -3.77 -6.17
C ALA A 56 -10.15 -2.27 -5.90
N THR A 57 -10.23 -1.90 -4.62
CA THR A 57 -9.85 -0.59 -4.12
C THR A 57 -8.35 -0.50 -3.86
N CYS A 58 -7.84 0.69 -3.53
CA CYS A 58 -6.43 0.87 -3.18
C CYS A 58 -6.02 -0.03 -1.99
N ASN A 59 -6.89 -0.15 -0.98
CA ASN A 59 -6.61 -0.93 0.22
C ASN A 59 -6.69 -2.44 -0.01
N ASP A 60 -7.36 -2.90 -1.07
CA ASP A 60 -7.37 -4.33 -1.45
C ASP A 60 -5.99 -4.83 -1.87
N CYS A 61 -5.13 -3.93 -2.35
CA CYS A 61 -3.73 -4.22 -2.67
C CYS A 61 -2.76 -3.76 -1.59
N HIS A 62 -2.90 -2.53 -1.08
CA HIS A 62 -1.88 -1.87 -0.25
C HIS A 62 -2.01 -2.09 1.26
N VAL A 63 -3.09 -2.74 1.71
CA VAL A 63 -3.36 -2.95 3.14
C VAL A 63 -3.60 -4.44 3.40
N PRO A 64 -3.06 -5.02 4.49
CA PRO A 64 -3.24 -6.43 4.77
C PRO A 64 -4.68 -6.78 5.17
N HIS A 65 -5.09 -8.01 4.84
CA HIS A 65 -6.40 -8.57 5.17
C HIS A 65 -6.27 -9.68 6.23
N GLY A 66 -7.39 -10.14 6.79
CA GLY A 66 -7.45 -11.25 7.76
C GLY A 66 -7.29 -10.85 9.24
N SER A 67 -6.74 -9.67 9.54
CA SER A 67 -6.68 -9.14 10.91
C SER A 67 -6.96 -7.64 10.93
N ALA A 68 -8.02 -7.23 11.62
CA ALA A 68 -8.37 -5.82 11.79
C ALA A 68 -7.26 -5.04 12.48
N VAL A 69 -6.59 -5.65 13.47
CA VAL A 69 -5.46 -5.03 14.17
C VAL A 69 -4.31 -4.78 13.20
N ARG A 70 -3.92 -5.79 12.39
CA ARG A 70 -2.86 -5.64 11.38
C ARG A 70 -3.22 -4.62 10.31
N LYS A 71 -4.48 -4.63 9.85
CA LYS A 71 -5.03 -3.65 8.88
C LYS A 71 -4.82 -2.22 9.38
N TYR A 72 -5.34 -1.90 10.56
CA TYR A 72 -5.27 -0.53 11.08
C TYR A 72 -3.86 -0.11 11.49
N TRP A 73 -3.03 -1.05 11.97
CA TRP A 73 -1.62 -0.77 12.24
C TRP A 73 -0.86 -0.34 10.98
N VAL A 74 -0.96 -1.11 9.89
CA VAL A 74 -0.30 -0.77 8.63
C VAL A 74 -0.87 0.51 8.03
N LYS A 75 -2.18 0.72 8.14
CA LYS A 75 -2.86 1.94 7.67
C LYS A 75 -2.35 3.18 8.42
N ALA A 76 -2.15 3.08 9.74
CA ALA A 76 -1.56 4.14 10.55
C ALA A 76 -0.08 4.38 10.20
N GLU A 77 0.71 3.33 10.01
CA GLU A 77 2.12 3.44 9.58
C GLU A 77 2.23 4.14 8.21
N HIS A 78 1.40 3.74 7.25
CA HIS A 78 1.34 4.36 5.93
C HIS A 78 0.93 5.83 6.03
N GLY A 79 -0.14 6.14 6.79
CA GLY A 79 -0.59 7.51 7.03
C GLY A 79 0.50 8.40 7.63
N TYR A 80 1.21 7.92 8.65
CA TYR A 80 2.34 8.64 9.24
C TYR A 80 3.46 8.89 8.23
N ARG A 81 3.88 7.87 7.48
CA ARG A 81 4.97 7.97 6.50
C ARG A 81 4.62 8.91 5.34
N HIS A 82 3.41 8.82 4.81
CA HIS A 82 2.91 9.72 3.78
C HIS A 82 2.85 11.15 4.30
N SER A 83 2.29 11.37 5.49
CA SER A 83 2.19 12.70 6.10
C SER A 83 3.57 13.32 6.30
N LYS A 84 4.53 12.57 6.86
CA LYS A 84 5.93 13.01 7.02
C LYS A 84 6.57 13.29 5.66
N GLY A 85 6.55 12.32 4.75
CA GLY A 85 7.21 12.40 3.45
C GLY A 85 6.69 13.59 2.63
N PHE A 86 5.37 13.79 2.57
CA PHE A 86 4.77 14.86 1.78
C PHE A 86 4.88 16.24 2.44
N THR A 87 4.93 16.32 3.77
CA THR A 87 5.14 17.60 4.48
C THR A 87 6.57 18.10 4.32
N PHE A 88 7.55 17.20 4.42
CA PHE A 88 8.98 17.55 4.36
C PHE A 88 9.60 17.35 2.98
N ASN A 89 8.81 16.88 2.01
CA ASN A 89 9.29 16.45 0.70
C ASN A 89 10.46 15.44 0.79
N ASP A 90 10.37 14.54 1.78
CA ASP A 90 11.38 13.54 2.13
C ASP A 90 10.99 12.18 1.56
N PHE A 91 10.96 12.10 0.24
CA PHE A 91 10.67 10.88 -0.50
C PHE A 91 11.40 10.86 -1.86
N GLU A 92 11.57 9.67 -2.41
CA GLU A 92 12.18 9.49 -3.74
C GLU A 92 11.16 9.75 -4.84
N GLU A 93 11.58 10.45 -5.90
CA GLU A 93 10.80 10.61 -7.12
C GLU A 93 11.41 9.77 -8.25
N PRO A 94 10.61 8.91 -8.93
CA PRO A 94 9.18 8.67 -8.72
C PRO A 94 8.87 7.93 -7.41
N ILE A 95 7.74 8.24 -6.76
CA ILE A 95 7.31 7.59 -5.48
C ILE A 95 7.51 6.08 -5.54
N ARG A 96 8.41 5.56 -4.68
CA ARG A 96 8.73 4.13 -4.59
C ARG A 96 8.08 3.45 -3.39
N MET A 97 7.55 2.26 -3.65
CA MET A 97 7.05 1.37 -2.62
C MET A 97 8.21 0.75 -1.83
N LYS A 98 8.08 0.69 -0.51
CA LYS A 98 9.04 0.00 0.37
C LYS A 98 8.87 -1.51 0.31
N ALA A 99 9.92 -2.27 0.62
CA ALA A 99 9.89 -3.73 0.62
C ALA A 99 8.75 -4.31 1.48
N SER A 100 8.46 -3.72 2.65
CA SER A 100 7.36 -4.14 3.52
C SER A 100 5.99 -3.98 2.85
N SER A 101 5.75 -2.85 2.18
CA SER A 101 4.51 -2.61 1.43
C SER A 101 4.43 -3.53 0.20
N ARG A 102 5.56 -3.82 -0.46
CA ARG A 102 5.62 -4.77 -1.58
C ARG A 102 5.19 -6.17 -1.15
N ALA A 103 5.65 -6.63 0.02
CA ALA A 103 5.24 -7.91 0.56
C ALA A 103 3.72 -7.99 0.80
N VAL A 104 3.10 -6.92 1.34
CA VAL A 104 1.64 -6.84 1.52
C VAL A 104 0.91 -6.88 0.16
N VAL A 105 1.41 -6.16 -0.85
CA VAL A 105 0.80 -6.19 -2.19
C VAL A 105 0.86 -7.59 -2.79
N VAL A 106 2.00 -8.28 -2.71
CA VAL A 106 2.16 -9.64 -3.24
C VAL A 106 1.29 -10.65 -2.47
N GLU A 107 1.20 -10.54 -1.14
CA GLU A 107 0.27 -11.32 -0.31
C GLU A 107 -1.18 -11.14 -0.81
N ASN A 108 -1.57 -9.91 -1.12
CA ASN A 108 -2.90 -9.59 -1.62
C ASN A 108 -3.13 -10.01 -3.08
N CYS A 109 -2.10 -10.04 -3.92
CA CYS A 109 -2.18 -10.68 -5.24
C CYS A 109 -2.55 -12.16 -5.08
N MET A 110 -1.85 -12.88 -4.20
CA MET A 110 -2.09 -14.30 -3.96
C MET A 110 -3.46 -14.56 -3.33
N ARG A 111 -3.94 -13.69 -2.43
CA ARG A 111 -5.29 -13.78 -1.85
C ARG A 111 -6.40 -13.91 -2.91
N CYS A 112 -6.26 -13.22 -4.05
CA CYS A 112 -7.24 -13.25 -5.13
C CYS A 112 -6.86 -14.18 -6.28
N HIS A 113 -5.58 -14.40 -6.53
CA HIS A 113 -5.06 -15.16 -7.67
C HIS A 113 -4.51 -16.54 -7.32
N GLU A 114 -4.68 -17.03 -6.09
CA GLU A 114 -4.15 -18.32 -5.62
C GLU A 114 -4.44 -19.45 -6.61
N THR A 115 -5.68 -19.57 -7.11
CA THR A 115 -6.07 -20.63 -8.04
C THR A 115 -5.30 -20.59 -9.36
N ILE A 116 -5.03 -19.40 -9.89
CA ILE A 116 -4.31 -19.22 -11.15
C ILE A 116 -2.80 -19.36 -10.94
N ALA A 117 -2.31 -18.99 -9.75
CA ALA A 117 -0.90 -19.08 -9.39
C ALA A 117 -0.51 -20.47 -8.83
N ALA A 118 -1.48 -21.35 -8.54
CA ALA A 118 -1.25 -22.64 -7.90
C ALA A 118 -0.21 -23.48 -8.65
N ASP A 119 -0.33 -23.59 -9.98
CA ASP A 119 0.58 -24.39 -10.81
C ASP A 119 2.00 -23.83 -10.86
N LEU A 120 2.15 -22.50 -10.81
CA LEU A 120 3.44 -21.81 -10.75
C LEU A 120 4.13 -22.03 -9.40
N THR A 121 3.37 -21.99 -8.30
CA THR A 121 3.91 -22.26 -6.96
C THR A 121 4.14 -23.76 -6.69
N ALA A 122 3.46 -24.65 -7.41
CA ALA A 122 3.63 -26.09 -7.28
C ALA A 122 4.91 -26.58 -7.98
N SER A 123 5.28 -25.97 -9.11
CA SER A 123 6.50 -26.29 -9.85
C SER A 123 7.79 -25.90 -9.11
N ASP A 124 7.69 -25.02 -8.11
CA ASP A 124 8.78 -24.67 -7.18
C ASP A 124 9.09 -25.75 -6.13
N ARG A 125 8.24 -26.79 -5.97
CA ARG A 125 8.38 -27.83 -4.92
C ARG A 125 9.04 -29.14 -5.40
N GLY A 126 9.67 -29.15 -6.58
CA GLY A 126 10.34 -30.33 -7.13
C GLY A 126 11.69 -30.68 -6.46
N PRO A 127 12.12 -31.96 -6.45
CA PRO A 127 13.30 -32.45 -5.71
C PRO A 127 14.67 -32.07 -6.31
N GLY A 128 14.72 -30.99 -7.09
CA GLY A 128 15.94 -30.41 -7.68
C GLY A 128 15.85 -28.91 -7.88
N GLY A 129 14.83 -28.25 -7.29
CA GLY A 129 14.72 -26.81 -7.31
C GLY A 129 15.87 -26.19 -6.51
N ARG A 130 16.78 -25.50 -7.20
CA ARG A 130 17.64 -24.51 -6.53
C ARG A 130 16.66 -23.61 -5.76
N GLY A 131 16.79 -23.55 -4.43
CA GLY A 131 15.81 -22.92 -3.53
C GLY A 131 15.65 -21.41 -3.70
N GLY A 132 15.23 -20.99 -4.88
CA GLY A 132 14.96 -19.63 -5.33
C GLY A 132 13.70 -19.62 -6.20
N GLY A 133 12.68 -20.38 -5.77
CA GLY A 133 11.37 -20.37 -6.39
C GLY A 133 10.60 -19.10 -6.06
N HIS A 134 9.61 -18.76 -6.88
CA HIS A 134 8.57 -17.76 -6.62
C HIS A 134 7.76 -18.03 -5.32
N GLY A 135 8.01 -19.16 -4.65
CA GLY A 135 7.57 -19.51 -3.30
C GLY A 135 8.49 -19.07 -2.14
N GLY A 136 9.50 -18.23 -2.38
CA GLY A 136 10.26 -17.57 -1.31
C GLY A 136 9.33 -16.70 -0.45
N TRP A 137 8.91 -17.25 0.69
CA TRP A 137 8.13 -16.57 1.71
C TRP A 137 8.57 -15.12 1.92
N PHE A 138 7.63 -14.18 1.92
CA PHE A 138 7.76 -12.85 2.52
C PHE A 138 9.10 -12.13 2.25
N GLY A 139 9.30 -11.67 1.01
CA GLY A 139 10.30 -10.62 0.74
C GLY A 139 11.76 -11.07 0.72
N GLY A 140 12.04 -12.31 0.32
CA GLY A 140 13.41 -12.74 -0.01
C GLY A 140 13.84 -12.22 -1.39
N GLU A 141 14.97 -11.52 -1.43
CA GLU A 141 15.68 -11.15 -2.66
C GLU A 141 16.56 -12.33 -3.12
N ASP A 142 16.75 -12.51 -4.43
CA ASP A 142 17.72 -13.49 -4.94
C ASP A 142 19.18 -13.04 -4.68
N GLU A 143 20.16 -13.86 -5.09
CA GLU A 143 21.60 -13.58 -4.96
C GLU A 143 22.04 -12.23 -5.57
N TYR A 144 21.21 -11.63 -6.43
CA TYR A 144 21.43 -10.34 -7.09
C TYR A 144 20.52 -9.21 -6.56
N GLY A 145 19.78 -9.44 -5.48
CA GLY A 145 18.88 -8.43 -4.90
C GLY A 145 17.52 -8.34 -5.61
N VAL A 146 17.16 -9.28 -6.49
CA VAL A 146 15.95 -9.22 -7.30
C VAL A 146 14.85 -10.09 -6.69
N SER A 147 13.73 -9.47 -6.30
CA SER A 147 12.53 -10.22 -5.92
C SER A 147 11.80 -10.70 -7.18
N MET A 148 11.80 -12.01 -7.40
CA MET A 148 10.98 -12.67 -8.41
C MET A 148 9.57 -12.86 -7.84
N ASP A 149 8.76 -11.80 -7.87
CA ASP A 149 7.38 -11.79 -7.41
C ASP A 149 6.41 -11.42 -8.54
N CYS A 150 5.10 -11.44 -8.25
CA CYS A 150 4.05 -11.10 -9.21
C CYS A 150 4.33 -9.76 -9.91
N LEU A 151 4.80 -8.75 -9.15
CA LEU A 151 5.06 -7.40 -9.65
C LEU A 151 6.33 -7.32 -10.51
N HIS A 152 7.22 -8.31 -10.46
CA HIS A 152 8.39 -8.37 -11.35
C HIS A 152 7.94 -8.37 -12.81
N CYS A 153 7.04 -9.31 -13.16
CA CYS A 153 6.45 -9.44 -14.49
C CYS A 153 5.23 -8.52 -14.67
N HIS A 154 4.33 -8.44 -13.68
CA HIS A 154 3.09 -7.64 -13.72
C HIS A 154 3.29 -6.20 -13.23
N ALA A 155 4.37 -5.60 -13.71
CA ALA A 155 4.85 -4.25 -13.47
C ALA A 155 3.81 -3.12 -13.43
N ARG A 156 2.81 -3.21 -14.32
CA ARG A 156 1.91 -2.10 -14.66
C ARG A 156 0.50 -2.29 -14.12
N VAL A 157 0.29 -3.31 -13.30
CA VAL A 157 -1.04 -3.69 -12.78
C VAL A 157 -1.65 -2.62 -11.87
N GLY A 158 -0.83 -1.94 -11.07
CA GLY A 158 -1.31 -0.99 -10.07
C GLY A 158 -1.57 0.43 -10.60
N HIS A 159 -0.55 1.05 -11.22
CA HIS A 159 -0.52 2.50 -11.42
C HIS A 159 -0.03 2.95 -12.82
N GLY A 160 -0.04 2.07 -13.83
CA GLY A 160 0.41 2.42 -15.19
C GLY A 160 1.90 2.17 -15.47
N PRO A 161 2.51 2.82 -16.48
CA PRO A 161 3.88 2.55 -16.91
C PRO A 161 4.92 2.78 -15.80
N ARG A 162 5.95 1.92 -15.74
CA ARG A 162 7.14 2.18 -14.92
C ARG A 162 7.86 3.40 -15.48
N ARG A 163 7.93 4.46 -14.70
CA ARG A 163 8.82 5.60 -14.91
C ARG A 163 10.10 5.40 -14.09
#